data_AF-A0A975JAF2-F1
#
_entry.id   AF-A0A975JAF2-F1
#
_cell.length_a   1.000
_cell.length_b   1.000
_cell.length_c   1.000
_cell.angle_alpha   90.00
_cell.angle_beta   90.00
_cell.angle_gamma   90.00
#
_symmetry.space_group_name_H-M   'P 1'
#
loop_
_entity.id
_entity.type
_entity.pdbx_description
1 polymer ?
#
loop_
_entity_poly.entity_id
_entity_poly.type
_entity_poly.pdbx_seq_one_letter_code
_entity_poly.pdbx_strand_id
1 'polypeptide(L)'
;MKTKWNFNEEDFNKAIKGVIEQDASEDFLGNLYIGHLSFDLKLMDYEDEIGVVLDADLYIGGIDSGYGYTSINNLPYDNDGGFQVLNKQNVNDFQSFYDFKQYLERKAVDYIIKENNGVYIKKMNMDNIFDWS
;
A
#
# COMPACT_ATOMS: atom_id res chain seq x y z
N MET A 1 -4.22 -10.84 -12.04
CA MET A 1 -3.08 -10.28 -11.29
C MET A 1 -3.16 -10.85 -9.89
N LYS A 2 -2.13 -11.55 -9.44
CA LYS A 2 -2.13 -12.16 -8.10
C LYS A 2 -1.74 -11.07 -7.09
N THR A 3 -2.61 -10.82 -6.13
CA THR A 3 -2.34 -9.92 -4.99
C THR A 3 -2.06 -10.76 -3.76
N LYS A 4 -1.14 -10.31 -2.91
CA LYS A 4 -0.92 -10.88 -1.58
C LYS A 4 -1.03 -9.77 -0.56
N TRP A 5 -1.72 -10.07 0.54
CA TRP A 5 -2.00 -9.11 1.60
C TRP A 5 -1.29 -9.54 2.87
N ASN A 6 -0.59 -8.61 3.50
CA ASN A 6 -0.19 -8.66 4.91
C ASN A 6 -0.83 -7.49 5.67
N PHE A 7 -2.09 -7.21 5.35
CA PHE A 7 -2.95 -6.23 5.99
C PHE A 7 -4.34 -6.86 6.07
N ASN A 8 -4.91 -6.89 7.25
CA ASN A 8 -6.14 -7.62 7.55
C ASN A 8 -7.24 -6.70 8.11
N GLU A 9 -8.37 -7.27 8.50
CA GLU A 9 -9.52 -6.50 8.99
C GLU A 9 -9.26 -5.77 10.32
N GLU A 10 -8.41 -6.33 11.19
CA GLU A 10 -7.95 -5.66 12.40
C GLU A 10 -7.13 -4.41 12.05
N ASP A 11 -6.21 -4.53 11.09
CA ASP A 11 -5.37 -3.43 10.62
C ASP A 11 -6.22 -2.34 9.94
N PHE A 12 -7.25 -2.73 9.19
CA PHE A 12 -8.23 -1.81 8.63
C PHE A 12 -8.99 -1.02 9.70
N ASN A 13 -9.45 -1.70 10.75
CA ASN A 13 -10.15 -1.03 11.85
C ASN A 13 -9.20 -0.10 12.63
N LYS A 14 -7.92 -0.48 12.80
CA LYS A 14 -6.89 0.41 13.36
C LYS A 14 -6.70 1.65 12.48
N ALA A 15 -6.63 1.48 11.15
CA ALA A 15 -6.50 2.59 10.23
C ALA A 15 -7.68 3.56 10.31
N ILE A 16 -8.92 3.06 10.30
CA ILE A 16 -10.13 3.87 10.48
C ILE A 16 -10.06 4.65 11.78
N LYS A 17 -9.74 3.95 12.88
CA LYS A 17 -9.67 4.55 14.21
C LYS A 17 -8.60 5.65 14.25
N GLY A 18 -7.39 5.39 13.77
CA GLY A 18 -6.30 6.37 13.74
C GLY A 18 -6.65 7.61 12.94
N VAL A 19 -7.30 7.45 11.77
CA VAL A 19 -7.78 8.58 10.97
C VAL A 19 -8.88 9.37 11.70
N ILE A 20 -9.84 8.71 12.35
CA ILE A 20 -10.93 9.39 13.07
C ILE A 20 -10.40 10.13 14.30
N GLU A 21 -9.57 9.46 15.09
CA GLU A 21 -9.02 9.98 16.36
C GLU A 21 -7.83 10.92 16.15
N GLN A 22 -7.32 11.01 14.92
CA GLN A 22 -6.11 11.76 14.59
C GLN A 22 -4.90 11.25 15.38
N ASP A 23 -4.75 9.94 15.42
CA ASP A 23 -3.67 9.22 16.08
C ASP A 23 -2.91 8.37 15.05
N ALA A 24 -1.64 8.72 14.84
CA ALA A 24 -0.71 8.01 13.97
C ALA A 24 0.29 7.13 14.75
N SER A 25 0.01 6.77 16.01
CA SER A 25 0.93 5.95 16.83
C SER A 25 1.29 4.58 16.25
N GLU A 26 0.57 4.12 15.23
CA GLU A 26 0.82 2.90 14.47
C GLU A 26 1.27 3.24 13.04
N ASP A 27 2.53 3.63 12.88
CA ASP A 27 3.09 4.09 11.61
C ASP A 27 3.06 3.03 10.49
N PHE A 28 3.04 1.73 10.80
CA PHE A 28 2.95 0.65 9.79
C PHE A 28 1.91 -0.39 10.18
N LEU A 29 0.95 -0.62 9.30
CA LEU A 29 -0.18 -1.51 9.53
C LEU A 29 -0.17 -2.77 8.66
N GLY A 30 0.64 -2.80 7.60
CA GLY A 30 0.72 -3.95 6.72
C GLY A 30 1.04 -3.58 5.28
N ASN A 31 0.87 -4.51 4.35
CA ASN A 31 1.12 -4.22 2.93
C ASN A 31 0.27 -5.00 1.94
N LEU A 32 0.22 -4.46 0.72
CA LEU A 32 -0.33 -5.08 -0.47
C LEU A 32 0.81 -5.34 -1.47
N TYR A 33 1.02 -6.61 -1.82
CA TYR A 33 1.94 -7.01 -2.87
C TYR A 33 1.22 -7.19 -4.21
N ILE A 34 1.81 -6.64 -5.27
CA ILE A 34 1.42 -6.83 -6.66
C ILE A 34 2.68 -7.23 -7.46
N GLY A 35 2.86 -8.53 -7.69
CA GLY A 35 4.10 -9.04 -8.29
C GLY A 35 5.31 -8.71 -7.40
N HIS A 36 6.25 -7.92 -7.92
CA HIS A 36 7.44 -7.43 -7.19
C HIS A 36 7.27 -6.01 -6.60
N LEU A 37 6.05 -5.47 -6.61
CA LEU A 37 5.73 -4.20 -5.96
C LEU A 37 5.17 -4.47 -4.57
N SER A 38 5.56 -3.64 -3.60
CA SER A 38 4.95 -3.57 -2.27
C SER A 38 4.33 -2.18 -2.11
N PHE A 39 3.08 -2.15 -1.66
CA PHE A 39 2.44 -0.95 -1.13
C PHE A 39 2.34 -1.09 0.37
N ASP A 40 3.20 -0.37 1.09
CA ASP A 40 3.19 -0.37 2.55
C ASP A 40 2.11 0.59 3.04
N LEU A 41 1.23 0.07 3.89
CA LEU A 41 0.08 0.76 4.43
C LEU A 41 0.45 1.32 5.81
N LYS A 42 0.45 2.65 5.90
CA LYS A 42 1.04 3.39 7.02
C LYS A 42 0.13 4.51 7.48
N LEU A 43 -0.05 4.68 8.79
CA LEU A 43 -0.65 5.91 9.30
C LEU A 43 0.41 7.00 9.30
N MET A 44 0.08 8.13 8.71
CA MET A 44 0.98 9.28 8.60
C MET A 44 0.26 10.52 9.10
N ASP A 45 0.91 11.30 9.96
CA ASP A 45 0.39 12.59 10.41
C ASP A 45 0.98 13.72 9.55
N TYR A 46 0.13 14.35 8.74
CA TYR A 46 0.50 15.51 7.96
C TYR A 46 0.08 16.78 8.72
N GLU A 47 1.05 17.39 9.41
CA GLU A 47 0.87 18.57 10.29
C GLU A 47 0.18 19.76 9.59
N ASP A 48 0.22 19.83 8.25
CA ASP A 48 -0.30 20.92 7.42
C ASP A 48 -1.78 20.73 6.98
N GLU A 49 -2.71 20.69 7.94
CA GLU A 49 -4.18 20.71 7.77
C GLU A 49 -4.87 19.42 7.26
N ILE A 50 -4.12 18.44 6.74
CA ILE A 50 -4.69 17.16 6.28
C ILE A 50 -4.94 16.22 7.48
N GLY A 51 -4.06 16.27 8.48
CA GLY A 51 -4.09 15.43 9.67
C GLY A 51 -3.69 13.99 9.38
N VAL A 52 -4.10 13.06 10.25
CA VAL A 52 -3.76 11.64 10.11
C VAL A 52 -4.47 11.00 8.92
N VAL A 53 -3.69 10.33 8.06
CA VAL A 53 -4.14 9.59 6.88
C VAL A 53 -3.55 8.18 6.87
N LEU A 54 -4.21 7.26 6.15
CA LEU A 54 -3.58 6.00 5.74
C LEU A 54 -2.95 6.21 4.37
N ASP A 55 -1.63 6.10 4.27
CA ASP A 55 -0.87 6.15 3.02
C ASP A 55 -0.51 4.75 2.53
N ALA A 56 -0.36 4.63 1.22
CA ALA A 56 0.21 3.49 0.52
C ALA A 56 1.52 3.91 -0.16
N ASP A 57 2.65 3.62 0.49
CA ASP A 57 3.98 3.90 -0.05
C ASP A 57 4.38 2.80 -1.03
N LEU A 58 4.73 3.18 -2.26
CA LEU A 58 5.21 2.25 -3.27
C LEU A 58 6.70 1.98 -3.12
N TYR A 59 7.01 0.70 -3.04
CA TYR A 59 8.35 0.19 -3.03
C TYR A 59 8.57 -0.80 -4.18
N ILE A 60 9.68 -0.62 -4.90
CA ILE A 60 10.04 -1.42 -6.07
C ILE A 60 11.22 -2.32 -5.71
N GLY A 61 11.12 -3.60 -6.02
CA GLY A 61 12.19 -4.57 -5.78
C GLY A 61 11.69 -5.83 -5.07
N GLY A 62 10.53 -5.74 -4.43
CA GLY A 62 9.84 -6.89 -3.85
C GLY A 62 10.55 -7.43 -2.61
N ILE A 63 9.87 -7.26 -1.47
CA ILE A 63 10.09 -7.83 -0.12
C ILE A 63 10.66 -6.82 0.88
N ASP A 64 9.78 -6.32 1.76
CA ASP A 64 10.01 -5.22 2.73
C ASP A 64 11.14 -5.60 3.71
N SER A 65 12.13 -4.72 3.82
CA SER A 65 13.33 -4.86 4.64
C SER A 65 13.37 -3.83 5.76
N GLY A 66 12.23 -3.32 6.22
CA GLY A 66 12.18 -2.27 7.23
C GLY A 66 11.40 -2.65 8.48
N TYR A 67 10.21 -3.22 8.31
CA TYR A 67 9.24 -3.35 9.41
C TYR A 67 8.49 -4.71 9.44
N GLY A 68 8.78 -5.62 8.50
CA GLY A 68 8.21 -6.98 8.43
C GLY A 68 9.04 -8.01 7.63
N TYR A 69 10.35 -8.08 7.91
CA TYR A 69 11.40 -8.83 7.21
C TYR A 69 11.11 -10.32 6.93
N THR A 70 11.20 -10.73 5.65
CA THR A 70 11.56 -12.13 5.29
C THR A 70 12.66 -12.12 4.22
N SER A 71 13.71 -12.93 4.37
CA SER A 71 14.78 -13.12 3.36
C SER A 71 14.52 -14.44 2.60
N ILE A 72 14.76 -14.58 1.28
CA ILE A 72 16.07 -14.60 0.58
C ILE A 72 15.92 -14.13 -0.89
N ASN A 73 16.95 -13.42 -1.39
CA ASN A 73 17.22 -12.84 -2.74
C ASN A 73 16.95 -11.33 -2.94
N ASN A 74 17.49 -10.54 -2.01
CA ASN A 74 17.75 -9.09 -2.02
C ASN A 74 17.73 -8.39 -3.39
N LEU A 75 16.75 -7.51 -3.57
CA LEU A 75 16.85 -6.33 -4.43
C LEU A 75 16.78 -5.08 -3.55
N PRO A 76 17.58 -4.03 -3.80
CA PRO A 76 17.48 -2.78 -3.05
C PRO A 76 16.13 -2.11 -3.33
N TYR A 77 15.54 -1.52 -2.29
CA TYR A 77 14.40 -0.65 -2.45
C TYR A 77 14.81 0.71 -2.97
N ASP A 78 14.18 1.12 -4.07
CA ASP A 78 13.95 2.53 -4.35
C ASP A 78 12.51 2.85 -3.92
N ASN A 79 12.33 3.82 -3.01
CA ASN A 79 11.03 4.42 -2.73
C ASN A 79 10.69 5.32 -3.92
N ASP A 80 9.52 5.10 -4.53
CA ASP A 80 9.10 5.82 -5.74
C ASP A 80 7.75 6.51 -5.54
N GLY A 81 7.58 7.08 -4.34
CA GLY A 81 6.38 7.79 -3.92
C GLY A 81 5.29 6.87 -3.41
N GLY A 82 4.07 7.41 -3.33
CA GLY A 82 2.92 6.70 -2.80
C GLY A 82 1.62 7.46 -3.05
N PHE A 83 0.55 7.02 -2.41
CA PHE A 83 -0.73 7.73 -2.44
C PHE A 83 -1.52 7.57 -1.15
N GLN A 84 -2.26 8.62 -0.79
CA GLN A 84 -3.23 8.58 0.29
C GLN A 84 -4.37 7.61 -0.03
N VAL A 85 -4.65 6.67 0.86
CA VAL A 85 -5.75 5.70 0.76
C VAL A 85 -6.97 6.18 1.54
N LEU A 86 -6.78 6.50 2.81
CA LEU A 86 -7.84 6.96 3.73
C LEU A 86 -7.48 8.30 4.36
N ASN A 87 -8.47 9.16 4.51
CA ASN A 87 -8.39 10.41 5.26
C ASN A 87 -9.78 10.73 5.85
N LYS A 88 -9.87 11.82 6.62
CA LYS A 88 -11.13 12.25 7.25
C LYS A 88 -12.30 12.41 6.27
N GLN A 89 -12.03 12.73 5.01
CA GLN A 89 -13.06 12.98 4.01
C GLN A 89 -13.69 11.68 3.49
N ASN A 90 -12.92 10.58 3.40
CA ASN A 90 -13.38 9.32 2.81
C ASN A 90 -13.42 8.14 3.78
N VAL A 91 -13.05 8.32 5.06
CA VAL A 91 -12.98 7.23 6.06
C VAL A 91 -14.31 6.49 6.23
N ASN A 92 -15.44 7.15 5.98
CA ASN A 92 -16.79 6.58 6.09
C ASN A 92 -17.34 6.01 4.77
N ASP A 93 -16.58 6.07 3.66
CA ASP A 93 -17.05 5.61 2.34
C ASP A 93 -17.00 4.09 2.20
N PHE A 94 -16.29 3.39 3.08
CA PHE A 94 -16.08 1.94 3.03
C PHE A 94 -17.06 1.22 3.96
N GLN A 95 -17.94 0.42 3.39
CA GLN A 95 -18.95 -0.35 4.15
C GLN A 95 -18.38 -1.64 4.75
N SER A 96 -17.24 -2.11 4.26
CA SER A 96 -16.57 -3.32 4.73
C SER A 96 -15.07 -3.32 4.40
N PHE A 97 -14.31 -4.19 5.08
CA PHE A 97 -12.93 -4.46 4.71
C PHE A 97 -12.80 -4.98 3.27
N TYR A 98 -13.79 -5.75 2.80
CA TYR A 98 -13.81 -6.23 1.41
C TYR A 98 -13.89 -5.07 0.40
N ASP A 99 -14.75 -4.09 0.64
CA ASP A 99 -14.88 -2.91 -0.23
C ASP A 99 -13.59 -2.09 -0.25
N PHE A 100 -12.96 -1.93 0.92
CA PHE A 100 -11.66 -1.28 1.05
C PHE A 100 -10.59 -2.00 0.22
N LYS A 101 -10.51 -3.34 0.31
CA LYS A 101 -9.54 -4.12 -0.48
C LYS A 101 -9.72 -3.91 -1.98
N GLN A 102 -10.97 -3.96 -2.47
CA GLN A 102 -11.28 -3.75 -3.88
C GLN A 102 -10.90 -2.34 -4.35
N TYR A 103 -11.15 -1.32 -3.52
CA TYR A 103 -10.75 0.05 -3.80
C TYR A 103 -9.23 0.20 -3.88
N LEU A 104 -8.51 -0.29 -2.88
CA LEU A 104 -7.06 -0.15 -2.80
C LEU A 104 -6.36 -0.91 -3.94
N GLU A 105 -6.80 -2.13 -4.28
CA GLU A 105 -6.27 -2.86 -5.44
C GLU A 105 -6.47 -2.07 -6.74
N ARG A 106 -7.65 -1.49 -6.96
CA ARG A 106 -7.91 -0.66 -8.16
C ARG A 106 -7.03 0.57 -8.17
N LYS A 107 -6.90 1.26 -7.04
CA LYS A 107 -6.10 2.48 -6.92
C LYS A 107 -4.61 2.21 -7.13
N ALA A 108 -4.09 1.12 -6.56
CA ALA A 108 -2.72 0.69 -6.75
C ALA A 108 -2.43 0.37 -8.23
N VAL A 109 -3.34 -0.36 -8.90
CA VAL A 109 -3.20 -0.66 -10.33
C VAL A 109 -3.25 0.61 -11.18
N ASP A 110 -4.18 1.51 -10.90
CA ASP A 110 -4.26 2.81 -11.56
C ASP A 110 -2.97 3.62 -11.37
N TYR A 111 -2.42 3.63 -10.16
CA TYR A 111 -1.18 4.32 -9.82
C TYR A 111 0.00 3.75 -10.63
N ILE A 112 0.16 2.42 -10.65
CA ILE A 112 1.19 1.73 -11.43
C ILE A 112 1.11 2.09 -12.92
N ILE A 113 -0.10 2.20 -13.46
CA ILE A 113 -0.34 2.52 -14.87
C ILE A 113 -0.07 4.01 -15.16
N LYS A 114 -0.55 4.93 -14.30
CA LYS A 114 -0.56 6.38 -14.53
C LYS A 114 0.77 7.07 -14.20
N GLU A 115 1.35 6.80 -13.04
CA GLU A 115 2.46 7.60 -12.49
C GLU A 115 3.81 7.31 -13.15
N ASN A 116 3.89 6.42 -14.13
CA ASN A 116 5.18 6.05 -14.68
C ASN A 116 5.23 5.79 -16.19
N ASN A 117 4.23 6.19 -16.99
CA ASN A 117 4.24 5.92 -18.46
C ASN A 117 4.54 4.44 -18.80
N GLY A 118 4.17 3.52 -17.89
CA GLY A 118 4.54 2.10 -17.98
C GLY A 118 6.03 1.77 -17.76
N VAL A 119 6.82 2.60 -17.06
CA VAL A 119 8.24 2.34 -16.74
C VAL A 119 8.37 1.09 -15.86
N TYR A 120 7.50 0.88 -14.87
CA TYR A 120 7.49 -0.38 -14.11
C TYR A 120 7.06 -1.55 -14.99
N ILE A 121 6.06 -1.35 -15.85
CA ILE A 121 5.62 -2.35 -16.83
C ILE A 121 6.78 -2.76 -17.77
N LYS A 122 7.62 -1.80 -18.17
CA LYS A 122 8.80 -2.02 -19.02
C LYS A 122 10.00 -2.62 -18.27
N LYS A 123 10.26 -2.20 -17.02
CA LYS A 123 11.36 -2.71 -16.18
C LYS A 123 11.07 -4.11 -15.63
N MET A 124 9.80 -4.47 -15.43
CA MET A 124 9.40 -5.72 -14.76
C MET A 124 9.25 -6.93 -15.66
N ASN A 125 9.39 -6.80 -16.99
CA ASN A 125 9.20 -7.88 -17.96
C ASN A 125 7.99 -8.76 -17.58
N MET A 126 6.78 -8.19 -17.71
CA MET A 126 5.51 -8.62 -17.11
C MET A 126 5.08 -10.09 -17.31
N ASP A 127 5.80 -10.88 -18.10
CA ASP A 127 5.56 -12.32 -18.30
C ASP A 127 5.60 -13.10 -16.97
N ASN A 128 6.29 -12.60 -15.93
CA ASN A 128 6.44 -13.28 -14.63
C ASN A 128 5.47 -12.83 -13.51
N ILE A 129 4.63 -11.79 -13.71
CA ILE A 129 3.70 -11.33 -12.64
C ILE A 129 2.56 -12.35 -12.38
N PHE A 130 2.33 -13.26 -13.33
CA PHE A 130 1.30 -14.30 -13.24
C PHE A 130 1.82 -15.63 -12.68
N ASP A 131 3.13 -15.85 -12.71
CA ASP A 131 3.73 -17.14 -12.41
C ASP A 131 4.39 -17.13 -11.03
N TRP A 132 3.55 -17.41 -10.03
CA TRP A 132 4.01 -17.84 -8.72
C TRP A 132 4.00 -19.37 -8.79
N SER A 133 5.11 -19.96 -9.23
CA SER A 133 5.38 -21.40 -9.08
C SER A 133 6.15 -21.66 -7.80
#